data_AF-A0A256BI96-F1
#
_entry.id   AF-A0A256BI96-F1
#
_cell.length_a   1.000
_cell.length_b   1.000
_cell.length_c   1.000
_cell.angle_alpha   90.00
_cell.angle_beta   90.00
_cell.angle_gamma   90.00
#
_symmetry.space_group_name_H-M   'P 1'
#
loop_
_entity.id
_entity.type
_entity.pdbx_description
1 polymer ?
#
loop_
_entity_poly.entity_id
_entity_poly.type
_entity_poly.pdbx_seq_one_letter_code
_entity_poly.pdbx_strand_id
1 'polypeptide(L)'
;MATLITLLGIILILWIVIILIRKIFVAMKRRIGTNTSKVLAIFITLALIFSIFHGLFKQENSEQVVAEQETWTNEIASEVSTSSTDTNSISSEAQVKSSYKTTKQSSEQTAFDAEKTKTASLESDKTAESKAQAAATSSVEKANEITQSANRELSVVRQVPDDQEYLEINDNVPFFTNADITSTVAYEAYGDLDSLGRVTQANAVLGIELMPDDERDAIEDIRPTGWQQAKYANVSGGWLYNRSHLIGYQLAGENANPRNLMTGTRWFNVEGMLPFENYVANYIEENDYHIRYRITPVFDGENLLASGIYMEGFSIEDNGALQFNIYIPNRQPGVTIDYFNGASTGPQGPAQDESLASLQSSSQETNAIAESPANSNGDISAIDSNHNGQVSIKEAKAAGYSMPIDSRHWLYPFMTDGDGDGLVGE
;
A
#
# COMPACT_ATOMS: atom_id res chain seq x y z
N MET A 1 -6.42 37.25 -16.81
CA MET A 1 -5.05 36.78 -16.48
C MET A 1 -4.72 37.00 -15.01
N ALA A 2 -4.73 38.24 -14.50
CA ALA A 2 -4.42 38.52 -13.09
C ALA A 2 -5.31 37.76 -12.07
N THR A 3 -6.63 37.69 -12.32
CA THR A 3 -7.61 36.99 -11.45
C THR A 3 -7.48 35.47 -11.43
N LEU A 4 -6.98 34.87 -12.53
CA LEU A 4 -6.78 33.42 -12.64
C LEU A 4 -5.51 32.98 -11.91
N ILE A 5 -4.45 33.80 -11.99
CA ILE A 5 -3.19 33.58 -11.29
C ILE A 5 -3.40 33.69 -9.76
N THR A 6 -4.20 34.64 -9.30
CA THR A 6 -4.55 34.75 -7.87
C THR A 6 -5.37 33.56 -7.39
N LEU A 7 -6.31 33.05 -8.19
CA LEU A 7 -7.12 31.88 -7.82
C LEU A 7 -6.26 30.61 -7.71
N LEU A 8 -5.35 30.38 -8.66
CA LEU A 8 -4.41 29.26 -8.63
C LEU A 8 -3.43 29.35 -7.46
N GLY A 9 -2.97 30.55 -7.11
CA GLY A 9 -2.13 30.77 -5.93
C GLY A 9 -2.86 30.44 -4.63
N ILE A 10 -4.14 30.81 -4.51
CA ILE A 10 -4.97 30.48 -3.34
C ILE A 10 -5.20 28.97 -3.24
N ILE A 11 -5.46 28.29 -4.36
CA ILE A 11 -5.64 26.83 -4.39
C ILE A 11 -4.35 26.11 -3.98
N LEU A 12 -3.19 26.56 -4.45
CA LEU A 12 -1.90 26.00 -4.07
C LEU A 12 -1.61 26.18 -2.57
N ILE A 13 -1.91 27.37 -2.02
CA ILE A 13 -1.74 27.64 -0.59
C ILE A 13 -2.68 26.76 0.24
N LEU A 14 -3.96 26.64 -0.16
CA LEU A 14 -4.92 25.75 0.50
C LEU A 14 -4.45 24.29 0.47
N TRP A 15 -3.90 23.83 -0.65
CA TRP A 15 -3.37 22.49 -0.80
C TRP A 15 -2.16 22.22 0.10
N ILE A 16 -1.21 23.16 0.18
CA ILE A 16 -0.05 23.08 1.08
C ILE A 16 -0.50 23.07 2.56
N VAL A 17 -1.50 23.89 2.90
CA VAL A 17 -2.05 23.95 4.26
C VAL A 17 -2.74 22.63 4.63
N ILE A 18 -3.48 21.99 3.71
CA ILE A 18 -4.09 20.68 3.94
C ILE A 18 -3.03 19.60 4.20
N ILE A 19 -1.93 19.60 3.45
CA ILE A 19 -0.82 18.66 3.64
C ILE A 19 -0.15 18.87 5.01
N LEU A 20 0.09 20.12 5.41
CA LEU A 20 0.65 20.44 6.73
C LEU A 20 -0.28 20.00 7.86
N ILE A 21 -1.59 20.23 7.73
CA ILE A 21 -2.57 19.81 8.73
C ILE A 21 -2.60 18.28 8.83
N ARG A 22 -2.55 17.55 7.71
CA ARG A 22 -2.46 16.09 7.71
C ARG A 22 -1.19 15.59 8.40
N LYS A 23 -0.03 16.18 8.10
CA LYS A 23 1.25 15.82 8.76
C LYS A 23 1.23 16.09 10.27
N ILE A 24 0.67 17.22 10.69
CA ILE A 24 0.49 17.55 12.12
C ILE A 24 -0.49 16.58 12.78
N PHE A 25 -1.57 16.20 12.09
CA PHE A 25 -2.54 15.24 12.61
C PHE A 25 -1.93 13.84 12.78
N VAL A 26 -1.14 13.36 11.82
CA VAL A 26 -0.41 12.10 11.91
C VAL A 26 0.61 12.15 13.06
N ALA A 27 1.38 13.24 13.17
CA ALA A 27 2.33 13.44 14.27
C ALA A 27 1.65 13.55 15.65
N MET A 28 0.46 14.15 15.73
CA MET A 28 -0.34 14.21 16.96
C MET A 28 -0.97 12.86 17.31
N LYS A 29 -1.41 12.07 16.33
CA LYS A 29 -1.91 10.70 16.51
C LYS A 29 -0.83 9.79 17.13
N ARG A 30 0.44 10.04 16.80
CA ARG A 30 1.60 9.35 17.42
C ARG A 30 1.85 9.73 18.89
N ARG A 31 1.32 10.86 19.38
CA ARG A 31 1.64 11.41 20.72
C ARG A 31 0.52 11.27 21.75
N ILE A 32 -0.72 11.00 21.34
CA ILE A 32 -1.89 11.04 22.22
C ILE A 32 -2.84 9.87 21.91
N GLY A 33 -3.06 9.01 22.90
CA GLY A 33 -3.95 7.84 22.81
C GLY A 33 -5.38 8.16 22.36
N THR A 34 -6.02 7.17 21.75
CA THR A 34 -7.14 7.21 20.79
C THR A 34 -8.42 7.95 21.21
N ASN A 35 -8.62 8.30 22.47
CA ASN A 35 -9.89 8.88 22.96
C ASN A 35 -9.89 10.42 23.14
N THR A 36 -8.74 11.08 23.24
CA THR A 36 -8.67 12.55 23.41
C THR A 36 -8.45 13.31 22.09
N SER A 37 -8.03 12.62 21.03
CA SER A 37 -7.74 13.19 19.70
C SER A 37 -8.99 13.64 18.94
N LYS A 38 -10.11 12.89 19.04
CA LYS A 38 -11.38 13.24 18.37
C LYS A 38 -12.00 14.53 18.93
N VAL A 39 -11.91 14.74 20.25
CA VAL A 39 -12.44 15.93 20.92
C VAL A 39 -11.58 17.16 20.59
N LEU A 40 -10.26 17.03 20.62
CA LEU A 40 -9.34 18.12 20.31
C LEU A 40 -9.40 18.55 18.83
N ALA A 41 -9.58 17.59 17.91
CA ALA A 41 -9.74 17.87 16.48
C ALA A 41 -11.04 18.65 16.18
N ILE A 42 -12.13 18.35 16.89
CA ILE A 42 -13.41 19.09 16.80
C ILE A 42 -13.23 20.52 17.35
N PHE A 43 -12.50 20.70 18.46
CA PHE A 43 -12.24 22.04 19.00
C PHE A 43 -11.35 22.90 18.09
N ILE A 44 -10.32 22.32 17.47
CA ILE A 44 -9.42 23.05 16.55
C ILE A 44 -10.16 23.44 15.26
N THR A 45 -10.98 22.55 14.70
CA THR A 45 -11.80 22.85 13.51
C THR A 45 -12.86 23.92 13.80
N LEU A 46 -13.53 23.87 14.95
CA LEU A 46 -14.47 24.92 15.38
C LEU A 46 -13.78 26.27 15.62
N ALA A 47 -12.57 26.28 16.18
CA ALA A 47 -11.79 27.50 16.41
C ALA A 47 -11.30 28.15 15.09
N LEU A 48 -10.96 27.34 14.09
CA LEU A 48 -10.60 27.81 12.74
C LEU A 48 -11.81 28.38 11.99
N ILE A 49 -12.97 27.71 12.07
CA ILE A 49 -14.22 28.22 11.49
C ILE A 49 -14.60 29.56 12.15
N PHE A 50 -14.45 29.67 13.48
CA PHE A 50 -14.70 30.91 14.21
C PHE A 50 -13.74 32.04 13.81
N SER A 51 -12.46 31.73 13.59
CA SER A 51 -11.44 32.71 13.16
C SER A 51 -11.70 33.23 11.74
N ILE A 52 -12.19 32.38 10.84
CA ILE A 52 -12.60 32.77 9.48
C ILE A 52 -13.87 33.64 9.54
N PHE A 53 -14.83 33.29 10.39
CA PHE A 53 -16.05 34.09 10.60
C PHE A 53 -15.76 35.47 11.23
N HIS A 54 -14.81 35.55 12.15
CA HIS A 54 -14.39 36.83 12.77
C HIS A 54 -13.58 37.71 11.80
N GLY A 55 -12.84 37.12 10.87
CA GLY A 55 -12.11 37.85 9.83
C GLY A 55 -13.03 38.47 8.77
N LEU A 56 -14.13 37.80 8.43
CA LEU A 56 -15.11 38.28 7.43
C LEU A 56 -16.00 39.42 7.94
N PHE A 57 -16.20 39.55 9.26
CA PHE A 57 -17.06 40.60 9.84
C PHE A 57 -16.36 41.93 10.14
N LYS A 58 -15.05 42.05 9.84
CA LYS A 58 -14.26 43.26 10.18
C LYS A 58 -14.13 44.27 9.04
N GLN A 59 -14.76 44.03 7.90
CA GLN A 59 -14.64 44.90 6.72
C GLN A 59 -16.01 45.30 6.17
N GLU A 60 -16.74 46.11 6.93
CA GLU A 60 -17.65 47.16 6.42
C GLU A 60 -18.34 47.81 7.63
N ASN A 61 -17.84 48.98 8.04
CA ASN A 61 -18.66 50.01 8.69
C ASN A 61 -17.85 51.30 8.87
N SER A 62 -18.00 52.22 7.92
CA SER A 62 -17.79 53.64 8.14
C SER A 62 -18.80 54.43 7.29
N GLU A 63 -19.82 54.99 7.97
CA GLU A 63 -20.65 56.17 7.61
C GLU A 63 -21.54 56.04 6.34
N GLN A 64 -22.81 56.45 6.21
CA GLN A 64 -23.75 57.36 6.91
C GLN A 64 -25.17 57.08 6.31
N VAL A 65 -26.21 56.76 7.09
CA VAL A 65 -27.41 57.59 7.44
C VAL A 65 -28.48 57.87 6.33
N VAL A 66 -29.63 57.18 6.48
CA VAL A 66 -31.07 57.60 6.37
C VAL A 66 -31.97 57.24 5.15
N ALA A 67 -33.10 56.60 5.53
CA ALA A 67 -34.43 56.42 4.90
C ALA A 67 -34.52 55.49 3.66
N GLU A 68 -35.46 54.56 3.49
CA GLU A 68 -36.82 54.38 4.04
C GLU A 68 -37.28 52.91 3.81
N GLN A 69 -38.27 52.45 4.58
CA GLN A 69 -38.97 51.13 4.48
C GLN A 69 -39.50 50.88 3.04
N GLU A 70 -39.62 49.66 2.48
CA GLU A 70 -40.46 48.53 2.89
C GLU A 70 -40.05 47.20 2.19
N THR A 71 -40.65 46.14 2.74
CA THR A 71 -40.43 44.69 2.68
C THR A 71 -40.59 43.95 1.34
N TRP A 72 -39.80 42.87 1.19
CA TRP A 72 -40.02 41.67 0.36
C TRP A 72 -41.27 40.88 0.84
N THR A 73 -41.98 39.99 0.12
CA THR A 73 -41.61 38.86 -0.78
C THR A 73 -42.83 38.34 -1.59
N ASN A 74 -42.55 37.90 -2.82
CA ASN A 74 -43.04 36.72 -3.59
C ASN A 74 -44.50 36.17 -3.56
N GLU A 75 -45.02 36.02 -4.80
CA GLU A 75 -45.53 34.79 -5.46
C GLU A 75 -46.97 34.29 -5.20
N ILE A 76 -47.75 34.17 -6.30
CA ILE A 76 -48.87 33.22 -6.54
C ILE A 76 -49.02 33.09 -8.09
N ALA A 77 -49.28 31.96 -8.77
CA ALA A 77 -49.15 30.51 -8.58
C ALA A 77 -49.69 29.81 -9.88
N SER A 78 -49.17 28.60 -10.19
CA SER A 78 -49.87 27.34 -10.65
C SER A 78 -51.01 27.43 -11.70
N GLU A 79 -51.22 26.54 -12.69
CA GLU A 79 -51.13 25.07 -12.70
C GLU A 79 -51.65 24.50 -14.07
N VAL A 80 -51.47 23.18 -14.28
CA VAL A 80 -52.20 22.24 -15.19
C VAL A 80 -51.58 21.83 -16.54
N SER A 81 -51.18 20.55 -16.57
CA SER A 81 -50.98 19.67 -17.73
C SER A 81 -52.30 19.26 -18.41
N THR A 82 -52.31 19.04 -19.73
CA THR A 82 -52.57 17.72 -20.37
C THR A 82 -52.69 17.82 -21.90
N SER A 83 -51.95 16.94 -22.60
CA SER A 83 -52.37 16.09 -23.75
C SER A 83 -52.98 16.71 -25.03
N SER A 84 -52.29 16.56 -26.17
CA SER A 84 -52.74 15.87 -27.41
C SER A 84 -51.72 16.13 -28.55
N THR A 85 -50.97 15.11 -28.98
CA THR A 85 -51.14 14.27 -30.20
C THR A 85 -50.96 14.97 -31.56
N ASP A 86 -50.02 14.37 -32.30
CA ASP A 86 -50.07 14.00 -33.72
C ASP A 86 -49.64 14.95 -34.85
N THR A 87 -48.41 14.64 -35.31
CA THR A 87 -48.01 14.28 -36.70
C THR A 87 -48.22 15.27 -37.86
N ASN A 88 -47.09 15.67 -38.46
CA ASN A 88 -46.78 15.57 -39.90
C ASN A 88 -45.28 15.85 -40.05
N SER A 89 -44.37 14.92 -40.36
CA SER A 89 -44.22 14.05 -41.54
C SER A 89 -43.98 14.81 -42.87
N ILE A 90 -42.94 14.34 -43.59
CA ILE A 90 -42.51 14.61 -44.98
C ILE A 90 -41.49 15.77 -45.09
N SER A 91 -40.17 15.48 -45.20
CA SER A 91 -39.39 15.16 -46.43
C SER A 91 -39.41 16.33 -47.46
N SER A 92 -38.39 16.67 -48.23
CA SER A 92 -37.30 15.92 -48.87
C SER A 92 -36.36 16.91 -49.58
N GLU A 93 -35.11 16.48 -49.69
CA GLU A 93 -34.22 16.52 -50.87
C GLU A 93 -33.95 17.80 -51.70
N ALA A 94 -32.65 17.88 -52.00
CA ALA A 94 -31.97 18.78 -52.90
C ALA A 94 -32.30 18.55 -54.39
N GLN A 95 -32.15 19.60 -55.21
CA GLN A 95 -31.17 19.71 -56.31
C GLN A 95 -31.63 20.68 -57.43
N VAL A 96 -30.85 21.75 -57.72
CA VAL A 96 -29.89 21.93 -58.87
C VAL A 96 -30.53 22.49 -60.16
N LYS A 97 -30.09 23.69 -60.61
CA LYS A 97 -29.30 23.96 -61.86
C LYS A 97 -29.32 25.41 -62.37
N SER A 98 -28.09 25.91 -62.61
CA SER A 98 -27.59 26.72 -63.75
C SER A 98 -28.17 28.14 -63.95
N SER A 99 -27.51 29.16 -64.50
CA SER A 99 -26.27 29.35 -65.28
C SER A 99 -26.00 30.89 -65.27
N TYR A 100 -24.79 31.44 -65.42
CA TYR A 100 -24.12 31.73 -66.70
C TYR A 100 -22.70 32.32 -66.49
N LYS A 101 -21.73 31.79 -67.27
CA LYS A 101 -20.56 32.40 -68.01
C LYS A 101 -19.62 33.44 -67.35
N THR A 102 -18.28 33.21 -67.26
CA THR A 102 -17.18 33.23 -68.29
C THR A 102 -16.72 34.66 -68.64
N THR A 103 -15.45 35.11 -68.77
CA THR A 103 -14.05 34.60 -68.65
C THR A 103 -13.06 35.77 -68.89
N LYS A 104 -11.81 35.67 -68.37
CA LYS A 104 -10.46 36.11 -68.89
C LYS A 104 -9.64 36.74 -67.75
N GLN A 105 -8.59 36.14 -67.17
CA GLN A 105 -7.39 35.39 -67.61
C GLN A 105 -6.23 36.27 -68.11
N SER A 106 -5.04 35.95 -67.55
CA SER A 106 -3.64 36.17 -68.02
C SER A 106 -2.87 37.32 -67.34
N SER A 107 -1.66 37.19 -66.80
CA SER A 107 -0.75 36.04 -66.50
C SER A 107 0.57 36.61 -65.93
N GLU A 108 1.13 35.93 -64.92
CA GLU A 108 2.57 35.59 -64.69
C GLU A 108 3.63 36.72 -64.72
N GLN A 109 4.51 36.95 -63.73
CA GLN A 109 5.50 36.09 -63.05
C GLN A 109 5.92 36.90 -61.78
N THR A 110 6.10 36.39 -60.57
CA THR A 110 7.23 35.56 -60.11
C THR A 110 6.92 34.91 -58.76
N ALA A 111 6.79 33.57 -58.78
CA ALA A 111 6.86 32.71 -57.61
C ALA A 111 8.26 32.08 -57.57
N PHE A 112 9.04 32.44 -56.57
CA PHE A 112 10.21 31.71 -56.07
C PHE A 112 10.25 32.03 -54.56
N ASP A 113 10.43 31.01 -53.71
CA ASP A 113 10.52 31.06 -52.23
C ASP A 113 9.30 30.63 -51.38
N ALA A 114 8.42 29.76 -51.89
CA ALA A 114 7.42 29.09 -51.03
C ALA A 114 7.39 27.56 -51.13
N GLU A 115 8.43 26.93 -51.71
CA GLU A 115 8.52 25.48 -51.85
C GLU A 115 9.86 24.93 -51.30
N LYS A 116 10.27 25.41 -50.12
CA LYS A 116 11.34 24.79 -49.33
C LYS A 116 11.04 24.68 -47.83
N THR A 117 9.78 24.86 -47.44
CA THR A 117 9.33 24.75 -46.04
C THR A 117 8.01 23.99 -45.93
N LYS A 118 7.87 22.90 -46.69
CA LYS A 118 6.78 21.92 -46.48
C LYS A 118 7.24 20.47 -46.58
N THR A 119 8.45 20.22 -47.10
CA THR A 119 9.06 18.89 -47.16
C THR A 119 9.91 18.58 -45.92
N ALA A 120 10.44 19.59 -45.21
CA ALA A 120 11.23 19.37 -44.00
C ALA A 120 10.39 19.04 -42.74
N SER A 121 9.11 19.42 -42.71
CA SER A 121 8.19 19.14 -41.59
C SER A 121 7.47 17.79 -41.70
N LEU A 122 7.45 17.16 -42.88
CA LEU A 122 6.84 15.84 -43.09
C LEU A 122 7.85 14.69 -42.93
N GLU A 123 9.15 14.95 -43.11
CA GLU A 123 10.21 13.97 -42.84
C GLU A 123 10.60 13.91 -41.36
N SER A 124 10.50 15.02 -40.61
CA SER A 124 10.73 15.04 -39.16
C SER A 124 9.66 14.28 -38.38
N ASP A 125 8.38 14.38 -38.79
CA ASP A 125 7.26 13.70 -38.12
C ASP A 125 7.25 12.19 -38.39
N LYS A 126 7.54 11.74 -39.61
CA LYS A 126 7.65 10.29 -39.92
C LYS A 126 8.81 9.62 -39.21
N THR A 127 9.90 10.35 -38.97
CA THR A 127 11.08 9.82 -38.25
C THR A 127 10.81 9.74 -36.74
N ALA A 128 10.07 10.70 -36.18
CA ALA A 128 9.63 10.69 -34.78
C ALA A 128 8.56 9.60 -34.52
N GLU A 129 7.59 9.43 -35.42
CA GLU A 129 6.61 8.33 -35.35
C GLU A 129 7.28 6.96 -35.48
N SER A 130 8.23 6.77 -36.42
CA SER A 130 8.93 5.47 -36.53
C SER A 130 9.84 5.17 -35.32
N LYS A 131 10.43 6.18 -34.68
CA LYS A 131 11.19 6.02 -33.43
C LYS A 131 10.30 5.75 -32.23
N ALA A 132 9.15 6.41 -32.13
CA ALA A 132 8.17 6.15 -31.08
C ALA A 132 7.55 4.75 -31.22
N GLN A 133 7.32 4.30 -32.46
CA GLN A 133 6.78 2.99 -32.76
C GLN A 133 7.82 1.87 -32.55
N ALA A 134 9.09 2.11 -32.89
CA ALA A 134 10.19 1.20 -32.57
C ALA A 134 10.46 1.12 -31.04
N ALA A 135 10.38 2.25 -30.32
CA ALA A 135 10.52 2.29 -28.87
C ALA A 135 9.34 1.59 -28.16
N ALA A 136 8.11 1.76 -28.66
CA ALA A 136 6.93 1.06 -28.15
C ALA A 136 6.97 -0.45 -28.46
N THR A 137 7.56 -0.86 -29.60
CA THR A 137 7.73 -2.28 -29.91
C THR A 137 8.80 -2.91 -29.00
N SER A 138 9.92 -2.21 -28.77
CA SER A 138 11.00 -2.67 -27.88
C SER A 138 10.55 -2.73 -26.40
N SER A 139 9.69 -1.83 -25.93
CA SER A 139 9.17 -1.89 -24.56
C SER A 139 8.20 -3.05 -24.35
N VAL A 140 7.39 -3.39 -25.36
CA VAL A 140 6.49 -4.57 -25.32
C VAL A 140 7.26 -5.88 -25.36
N GLU A 141 8.30 -5.99 -26.18
CA GLU A 141 9.19 -7.16 -26.21
C GLU A 141 9.84 -7.39 -24.85
N LYS A 142 10.41 -6.33 -24.25
CA LYS A 142 11.02 -6.40 -22.92
C LYS A 142 10.02 -6.78 -21.82
N ALA A 143 8.80 -6.26 -21.87
CA ALA A 143 7.74 -6.63 -20.91
C ALA A 143 7.32 -8.11 -21.04
N ASN A 144 7.28 -8.63 -22.27
CA ASN A 144 7.01 -10.05 -22.51
C ASN A 144 8.15 -10.94 -21.99
N GLU A 145 9.41 -10.53 -22.14
CA GLU A 145 10.56 -11.26 -21.60
C GLU A 145 10.55 -11.30 -20.07
N ILE A 146 10.23 -10.18 -19.41
CA ILE A 146 10.10 -10.11 -17.94
C ILE A 146 8.99 -11.04 -17.48
N THR A 147 7.80 -10.99 -18.11
CA THR A 147 6.67 -11.86 -17.76
C THR A 147 7.01 -13.35 -17.95
N GLN A 148 7.70 -13.71 -19.05
CA GLN A 148 8.15 -15.08 -19.28
C GLN A 148 9.17 -15.53 -18.24
N SER A 149 10.08 -14.65 -17.84
CA SER A 149 11.06 -14.93 -16.79
C SER A 149 10.37 -15.14 -15.45
N ALA A 150 9.43 -14.26 -15.08
CA ALA A 150 8.61 -14.41 -13.88
C ALA A 150 7.90 -15.77 -13.83
N ASN A 151 7.24 -16.17 -14.92
CA ASN A 151 6.51 -17.44 -14.98
C ASN A 151 7.44 -18.66 -14.82
N ARG A 152 8.67 -18.58 -15.33
CA ARG A 152 9.67 -19.64 -15.19
C ARG A 152 10.29 -19.69 -13.80
N GLU A 153 10.57 -18.54 -13.22
CA GLU A 153 11.33 -18.43 -11.96
C GLU A 153 10.44 -18.56 -10.73
N LEU A 154 9.25 -17.96 -10.73
CA LEU A 154 8.37 -17.88 -9.56
C LEU A 154 7.51 -19.13 -9.33
N SER A 155 7.73 -20.19 -10.10
CA SER A 155 7.08 -21.50 -9.94
C SER A 155 8.03 -22.59 -9.43
N VAL A 156 9.33 -22.28 -9.31
CA VAL A 156 10.36 -23.25 -8.91
C VAL A 156 10.42 -23.35 -7.39
N VAL A 157 10.42 -24.58 -6.86
CA VAL A 157 10.72 -24.84 -5.45
C VAL A 157 12.22 -24.63 -5.21
N ARG A 158 12.58 -23.83 -4.21
CA ARG A 158 13.98 -23.56 -3.86
C ARG A 158 14.33 -24.15 -2.50
N GLN A 159 15.57 -24.61 -2.37
CA GLN A 159 16.14 -25.07 -1.11
C GLN A 159 16.91 -23.91 -0.48
N VAL A 160 16.40 -23.41 0.64
CA VAL A 160 17.05 -22.35 1.42
C VAL A 160 17.92 -23.02 2.48
N PRO A 161 19.20 -22.66 2.61
CA PRO A 161 20.07 -23.15 3.69
C PRO A 161 19.43 -22.98 5.07
N ASP A 162 19.75 -23.88 5.99
CA ASP A 162 19.15 -23.89 7.34
C ASP A 162 19.53 -22.66 8.18
N ASP A 163 20.64 -22.02 7.85
CA ASP A 163 21.17 -20.81 8.49
C ASP A 163 20.72 -19.50 7.81
N GLN A 164 19.83 -19.58 6.82
CA GLN A 164 19.28 -18.41 6.12
C GLN A 164 17.76 -18.44 6.15
N GLU A 165 17.10 -17.31 6.43
CA GLU A 165 15.64 -17.24 6.49
C GLU A 165 14.97 -17.27 5.11
N TYR A 166 15.64 -16.76 4.08
CA TYR A 166 15.13 -16.67 2.71
C TYR A 166 16.27 -16.72 1.69
N LEU A 167 15.92 -16.84 0.40
CA LEU A 167 16.84 -16.63 -0.71
C LEU A 167 16.47 -15.39 -1.49
N GLU A 168 17.46 -14.56 -1.82
CA GLU A 168 17.28 -13.50 -2.82
C GLU A 168 17.18 -14.09 -4.22
N ILE A 169 16.30 -13.51 -5.03
CA ILE A 169 15.94 -13.97 -6.36
C ILE A 169 16.18 -12.82 -7.32
N ASN A 170 16.79 -13.10 -8.47
CA ASN A 170 17.04 -12.09 -9.49
C ASN A 170 17.78 -10.86 -8.92
N ASP A 171 18.84 -11.10 -8.15
CA ASP A 171 19.61 -10.05 -7.45
C ASP A 171 18.73 -9.12 -6.59
N ASN A 172 17.71 -9.71 -5.95
CA ASN A 172 16.69 -9.03 -5.15
C ASN A 172 15.85 -8.01 -5.93
N VAL A 173 15.79 -8.13 -7.26
CA VAL A 173 15.00 -7.27 -8.16
C VAL A 173 13.69 -7.96 -8.54
N PRO A 174 12.52 -7.34 -8.31
CA PRO A 174 11.22 -7.87 -8.72
C PRO A 174 11.08 -8.08 -10.22
N PHE A 175 10.27 -9.05 -10.62
CA PHE A 175 9.84 -9.22 -12.01
C PHE A 175 8.59 -8.37 -12.32
N PHE A 176 8.62 -7.08 -11.96
CA PHE A 176 7.59 -6.13 -12.36
C PHE A 176 7.98 -5.46 -13.68
N THR A 177 7.01 -5.38 -14.60
CA THR A 177 7.17 -4.61 -15.82
C THR A 177 6.96 -3.13 -15.53
N ASN A 178 7.40 -2.25 -16.43
CA ASN A 178 7.10 -0.82 -16.29
C ASN A 178 5.59 -0.55 -16.16
N ALA A 179 4.74 -1.35 -16.82
CA ALA A 179 3.29 -1.21 -16.71
C ALA A 179 2.78 -1.49 -15.28
N ASP A 180 3.36 -2.49 -14.60
CA ASP A 180 3.01 -2.86 -13.21
C ASP A 180 3.29 -1.72 -12.21
N ILE A 181 4.26 -0.85 -12.50
CA ILE A 181 4.75 0.20 -11.58
C ILE A 181 4.40 1.62 -12.03
N THR A 182 3.44 1.78 -12.95
CA THR A 182 3.02 3.12 -13.45
C THR A 182 1.88 3.75 -12.67
N SER A 183 1.15 2.99 -11.88
CA SER A 183 -0.07 3.44 -11.20
C SER A 183 0.05 3.27 -9.70
N THR A 184 -0.35 4.32 -8.97
CA THR A 184 -0.51 4.31 -7.51
C THR A 184 -1.98 4.11 -7.10
N VAL A 185 -2.84 3.65 -8.01
CA VAL A 185 -4.22 3.33 -7.62
C VAL A 185 -4.18 2.06 -6.77
N ALA A 186 -4.43 2.19 -5.48
CA ALA A 186 -4.36 1.05 -4.58
C ALA A 186 -5.43 0.00 -4.93
N TYR A 187 -5.02 -1.26 -4.85
CA TYR A 187 -5.90 -2.41 -5.05
C TYR A 187 -5.32 -3.64 -4.38
N GLU A 188 -6.19 -4.63 -4.14
CA GLU A 188 -5.84 -6.00 -3.84
C GLU A 188 -6.58 -6.94 -4.81
N ALA A 189 -5.91 -8.00 -5.24
CA ALA A 189 -6.45 -8.98 -6.15
C ALA A 189 -5.92 -10.37 -5.81
N TYR A 190 -6.83 -11.28 -5.49
CA TYR A 190 -6.53 -12.66 -5.12
C TYR A 190 -6.92 -13.59 -6.27
N GLY A 191 -5.97 -14.43 -6.70
CA GLY A 191 -6.24 -15.44 -7.71
C GLY A 191 -7.28 -16.47 -7.24
N ASP A 192 -7.95 -17.09 -8.21
CA ASP A 192 -8.83 -18.22 -7.92
C ASP A 192 -8.03 -19.38 -7.31
N LEU A 193 -8.68 -20.15 -6.44
CA LEU A 193 -8.10 -21.39 -5.97
C LEU A 193 -7.88 -22.33 -7.17
N ASP A 194 -6.77 -23.06 -7.17
CA ASP A 194 -6.48 -24.00 -8.25
C ASP A 194 -7.37 -25.27 -8.16
N SER A 195 -7.16 -26.23 -9.06
CA SER A 195 -7.98 -27.45 -9.13
C SER A 195 -7.88 -28.35 -7.88
N LEU A 196 -6.87 -28.14 -7.02
CA LEU A 196 -6.70 -28.83 -5.75
C LEU A 196 -7.20 -27.99 -4.56
N GLY A 197 -7.82 -26.82 -4.84
CA GLY A 197 -8.31 -25.89 -3.83
C GLY A 197 -7.20 -25.04 -3.20
N ARG A 198 -6.00 -25.01 -3.78
CA ARG A 198 -4.84 -24.30 -3.22
C ARG A 198 -4.88 -22.84 -3.63
N VAL A 199 -4.38 -21.96 -2.76
CA VAL A 199 -4.23 -20.54 -3.09
C VAL A 199 -3.28 -20.35 -4.27
N THR A 200 -3.55 -19.33 -5.07
CA THR A 200 -2.68 -18.92 -6.18
C THR A 200 -2.16 -17.51 -5.92
N GLN A 201 -1.52 -16.91 -6.93
CA GLN A 201 -0.86 -15.62 -6.79
C GLN A 201 -1.82 -14.52 -6.30
N ALA A 202 -1.35 -13.72 -5.34
CA ALA A 202 -1.99 -12.48 -4.90
C ALA A 202 -1.19 -11.27 -5.39
N ASN A 203 -1.89 -10.23 -5.83
CA ASN A 203 -1.32 -8.99 -6.34
C ASN A 203 -1.94 -7.80 -5.62
N ALA A 204 -1.15 -6.77 -5.36
CA ALA A 204 -1.62 -5.50 -4.85
C ALA A 204 -0.77 -4.32 -5.33
N VAL A 205 -1.37 -3.14 -5.24
CA VAL A 205 -0.69 -1.88 -5.02
C VAL A 205 -1.13 -1.43 -3.64
N LEU A 206 -0.22 -1.54 -2.67
CA LEU A 206 -0.48 -1.24 -1.27
C LEU A 206 -0.24 0.24 -1.02
N GLY A 207 -1.11 0.86 -0.23
CA GLY A 207 -1.05 2.26 0.17
C GLY A 207 -1.80 2.46 1.47
N ILE A 208 -1.69 3.65 2.07
CA ILE A 208 -2.28 3.95 3.39
C ILE A 208 -3.80 3.76 3.40
N GLU A 209 -4.47 3.87 2.25
CA GLU A 209 -5.91 3.70 2.09
C GLU A 209 -6.41 2.25 2.22
N LEU A 210 -5.52 1.26 2.08
CA LEU A 210 -5.86 -0.15 2.29
C LEU A 210 -5.54 -0.63 3.71
N MET A 211 -4.72 0.10 4.45
CA MET A 211 -4.32 -0.28 5.81
C MET A 211 -5.50 -0.10 6.77
N PRO A 212 -5.91 -1.16 7.52
CA PRO A 212 -7.04 -1.08 8.42
C PRO A 212 -6.71 -0.28 9.69
N ASP A 213 -7.71 0.37 10.27
CA ASP A 213 -7.64 1.02 11.58
C ASP A 213 -8.36 0.24 12.70
N ASP A 214 -9.08 -0.83 12.34
CA ASP A 214 -9.80 -1.72 13.24
C ASP A 214 -8.98 -2.96 13.62
N GLU A 215 -9.40 -3.62 14.71
CA GLU A 215 -8.85 -4.92 15.09
C GLU A 215 -9.35 -6.02 14.14
N ARG A 216 -8.50 -7.02 13.93
CA ARG A 216 -8.78 -8.16 13.07
C ARG A 216 -9.81 -9.11 13.72
N ASP A 217 -10.82 -9.55 12.96
CA ASP A 217 -11.73 -10.60 13.46
C ASP A 217 -11.11 -12.00 13.40
N ALA A 218 -11.70 -12.93 14.15
CA ALA A 218 -11.28 -14.33 14.17
C ALA A 218 -11.44 -15.01 12.80
N ILE A 219 -10.43 -15.78 12.40
CA ILE A 219 -10.43 -16.60 11.18
C ILE A 219 -10.34 -18.11 11.47
N GLU A 220 -10.73 -18.50 12.68
CA GLU A 220 -10.53 -19.85 13.21
C GLU A 220 -11.29 -20.95 12.47
N ASP A 221 -12.28 -20.63 11.64
CA ASP A 221 -13.05 -21.62 10.88
C ASP A 221 -12.40 -22.02 9.55
N ILE A 222 -11.43 -21.23 9.06
CA ILE A 222 -10.79 -21.49 7.78
C ILE A 222 -9.78 -22.62 7.91
N ARG A 223 -9.83 -23.58 6.99
CA ARG A 223 -8.88 -24.71 6.90
C ARG A 223 -8.32 -24.74 5.47
N PRO A 224 -7.19 -24.08 5.20
CA PRO A 224 -6.56 -24.15 3.89
C PRO A 224 -6.11 -25.58 3.56
N THR A 225 -5.69 -25.80 2.33
CA THR A 225 -5.13 -27.09 1.91
C THR A 225 -3.93 -27.48 2.79
N GLY A 226 -3.76 -28.79 3.02
CA GLY A 226 -2.68 -29.30 3.86
C GLY A 226 -2.84 -29.02 5.36
N TRP A 227 -4.01 -28.55 5.82
CA TRP A 227 -4.19 -28.26 7.25
C TRP A 227 -4.25 -29.54 8.11
N GLN A 228 -3.13 -29.88 8.76
CA GLN A 228 -3.04 -30.94 9.76
C GLN A 228 -2.31 -30.47 11.01
N GLN A 229 -3.05 -29.86 11.93
CA GLN A 229 -2.46 -29.20 13.09
C GLN A 229 -1.78 -30.18 14.07
N ALA A 230 -0.63 -29.78 14.61
CA ALA A 230 0.14 -30.53 15.62
C ALA A 230 0.79 -29.58 16.64
N LYS A 231 1.29 -30.13 17.77
CA LYS A 231 2.00 -29.38 18.81
C LYS A 231 3.42 -29.90 19.02
N TYR A 232 4.39 -28.99 19.13
CA TYR A 232 5.81 -29.33 19.36
C TYR A 232 6.45 -28.41 20.40
N ALA A 233 7.40 -28.94 21.18
CA ALA A 233 8.02 -28.20 22.28
C ALA A 233 8.92 -27.04 21.81
N ASN A 234 9.47 -27.16 20.62
CA ASN A 234 10.35 -26.16 20.00
C ASN A 234 9.59 -25.10 19.18
N VAL A 235 8.25 -25.12 19.19
CA VAL A 235 7.43 -24.13 18.51
C VAL A 235 6.85 -23.18 19.54
N SER A 236 7.06 -21.87 19.35
CA SER A 236 6.48 -20.85 20.24
C SER A 236 4.95 -20.94 20.24
N GLY A 237 4.34 -21.04 21.43
CA GLY A 237 2.91 -21.31 21.59
C GLY A 237 2.48 -22.76 21.28
N GLY A 238 3.42 -23.64 20.94
CA GLY A 238 3.23 -25.07 20.72
C GLY A 238 2.65 -25.43 19.35
N TRP A 239 1.71 -24.65 18.81
CA TRP A 239 0.99 -24.96 17.57
C TRP A 239 1.85 -24.77 16.31
N LEU A 240 1.93 -25.80 15.47
CA LEU A 240 2.77 -25.78 14.25
C LEU A 240 2.24 -24.81 13.19
N TYR A 241 0.95 -24.90 12.84
CA TYR A 241 0.42 -24.19 11.67
C TYR A 241 -0.37 -22.94 12.04
N ASN A 242 -0.11 -21.88 11.29
CA ASN A 242 -0.89 -20.66 11.20
C ASN A 242 -1.73 -20.66 9.92
N ARG A 243 -2.81 -19.89 9.94
CA ARG A 243 -3.54 -19.49 8.72
C ARG A 243 -2.83 -18.25 8.22
N SER A 244 -1.80 -18.46 7.43
CA SER A 244 -0.92 -17.40 6.95
C SER A 244 -1.59 -16.69 5.79
N HIS A 245 -1.69 -15.37 5.93
CA HIS A 245 -2.14 -14.50 4.86
C HIS A 245 -1.10 -14.46 3.73
N LEU A 246 -1.54 -14.35 2.47
CA LEU A 246 -0.62 -14.00 1.39
C LEU A 246 -0.30 -12.51 1.49
N ILE A 247 -1.33 -11.68 1.52
CA ILE A 247 -1.23 -10.25 1.83
C ILE A 247 -1.77 -10.05 3.24
N GLY A 248 -0.88 -9.70 4.17
CA GLY A 248 -1.21 -9.56 5.59
C GLY A 248 -2.31 -8.54 5.86
N TYR A 249 -3.13 -8.81 6.88
CA TYR A 249 -4.23 -7.93 7.31
C TYR A 249 -3.77 -6.49 7.52
N GLN A 250 -2.60 -6.27 8.13
CA GLN A 250 -2.06 -4.92 8.38
C GLN A 250 -1.84 -4.09 7.10
N LEU A 251 -1.71 -4.75 5.94
CA LEU A 251 -1.42 -4.10 4.65
C LEU A 251 -2.69 -3.80 3.84
N ALA A 252 -3.74 -4.62 4.00
CA ALA A 252 -4.90 -4.56 3.11
C ALA A 252 -6.28 -4.72 3.79
N GLY A 253 -6.34 -5.00 5.09
CA GLY A 253 -7.59 -5.16 5.83
C GLY A 253 -8.39 -6.43 5.49
N GLU A 254 -7.96 -7.23 4.51
CA GLU A 254 -8.64 -8.45 4.12
C GLU A 254 -8.48 -9.55 5.18
N ASN A 255 -9.60 -10.00 5.73
CA ASN A 255 -9.58 -10.85 6.93
C ASN A 255 -9.73 -12.34 6.60
N ALA A 256 -10.96 -12.80 6.35
CA ALA A 256 -11.32 -14.22 6.30
C ALA A 256 -11.45 -14.76 4.85
N ASN A 257 -10.68 -14.21 3.90
CA ASN A 257 -10.75 -14.62 2.50
C ASN A 257 -9.98 -15.93 2.26
N PRO A 258 -10.65 -17.04 1.86
CA PRO A 258 -9.99 -18.32 1.63
C PRO A 258 -8.99 -18.29 0.46
N ARG A 259 -9.06 -17.31 -0.44
CA ARG A 259 -8.07 -17.08 -1.51
C ARG A 259 -6.81 -16.36 -1.03
N ASN A 260 -6.84 -15.79 0.17
CA ASN A 260 -5.73 -15.09 0.81
C ASN A 260 -5.11 -15.90 1.96
N LEU A 261 -5.56 -17.12 2.25
CA LEU A 261 -5.11 -17.87 3.42
C LEU A 261 -4.54 -19.23 3.04
N MET A 262 -3.28 -19.46 3.40
CA MET A 262 -2.59 -20.74 3.24
C MET A 262 -2.18 -21.35 4.58
N THR A 263 -1.95 -22.66 4.58
CA THR A 263 -1.31 -23.33 5.72
C THR A 263 0.17 -22.95 5.72
N GLY A 264 0.60 -22.16 6.70
CA GLY A 264 1.99 -21.79 6.91
C GLY A 264 2.47 -22.26 8.28
N THR A 265 3.72 -22.67 8.43
CA THR A 265 4.26 -22.95 9.77
C THR A 265 4.33 -21.67 10.60
N ARG A 266 4.41 -21.81 11.93
CA ARG A 266 4.61 -20.70 12.85
C ARG A 266 5.87 -19.92 12.51
N TRP A 267 6.97 -20.62 12.26
CA TRP A 267 8.23 -19.99 11.83
C TRP A 267 8.09 -19.26 10.50
N PHE A 268 7.50 -19.90 9.48
CA PHE A 268 7.28 -19.27 8.18
C PHE A 268 6.47 -17.97 8.30
N ASN A 269 5.41 -18.00 9.12
CA ASN A 269 4.56 -16.84 9.34
C ASN A 269 5.26 -15.71 10.09
N VAL A 270 6.01 -16.02 11.15
CA VAL A 270 6.52 -15.01 12.10
C VAL A 270 7.97 -14.61 11.81
N GLU A 271 8.83 -15.57 11.49
CA GLU A 271 10.25 -15.30 11.21
C GLU A 271 10.49 -15.10 9.71
N GLY A 272 9.69 -15.76 8.85
CA GLY A 272 9.81 -15.65 7.41
C GLY A 272 9.13 -14.40 6.84
N MET A 273 7.80 -14.35 6.90
CA MET A 273 7.01 -13.30 6.22
C MET A 273 6.96 -11.97 6.98
N LEU A 274 6.66 -12.01 8.28
CA LEU A 274 6.35 -10.82 9.07
C LEU A 274 7.42 -9.71 9.03
N PRO A 275 8.74 -9.99 9.00
CA PRO A 275 9.74 -8.93 8.86
C PRO A 275 9.57 -8.08 7.60
N PHE A 276 9.25 -8.72 6.46
CA PHE A 276 9.02 -8.03 5.19
C PHE A 276 7.68 -7.30 5.17
N GLU A 277 6.64 -7.89 5.75
CA GLU A 277 5.34 -7.22 5.89
C GLU A 277 5.46 -5.95 6.74
N ASN A 278 6.19 -6.01 7.86
CA ASN A 278 6.46 -4.85 8.71
C ASN A 278 7.31 -3.81 7.98
N TYR A 279 8.31 -4.23 7.20
CA TYR A 279 9.11 -3.30 6.40
C TYR A 279 8.25 -2.53 5.40
N VAL A 280 7.37 -3.24 4.68
CA VAL A 280 6.41 -2.63 3.73
C VAL A 280 5.44 -1.69 4.46
N ALA A 281 4.83 -2.14 5.57
CA ALA A 281 3.89 -1.34 6.34
C ALA A 281 4.51 -0.04 6.85
N ASN A 282 5.69 -0.13 7.48
CA ASN A 282 6.42 1.04 7.97
C ASN A 282 6.77 2.00 6.82
N TYR A 283 7.18 1.46 5.66
CA TYR A 283 7.52 2.28 4.51
C TYR A 283 6.33 3.11 3.99
N ILE A 284 5.15 2.49 3.93
CA ILE A 284 3.90 3.17 3.55
C ILE A 284 3.56 4.24 4.59
N GLU A 285 3.61 3.92 5.88
CA GLU A 285 3.24 4.85 6.96
C GLU A 285 4.19 6.05 7.10
N GLU A 286 5.48 5.87 6.83
CA GLU A 286 6.49 6.92 6.93
C GLU A 286 6.48 7.86 5.71
N ASN A 287 6.27 7.31 4.52
CA ASN A 287 6.47 8.03 3.27
C ASN A 287 5.16 8.42 2.55
N ASP A 288 4.03 7.80 2.90
CA ASP A 288 2.75 7.93 2.18
C ASP A 288 2.90 7.48 0.71
N TYR A 289 3.72 6.44 0.48
CA TYR A 289 4.05 5.88 -0.84
C TYR A 289 3.33 4.56 -1.09
N HIS A 290 3.26 4.18 -2.36
CA HIS A 290 2.62 2.96 -2.81
C HIS A 290 3.64 1.88 -3.15
N ILE A 291 3.33 0.66 -2.72
CA ILE A 291 4.17 -0.52 -2.96
C ILE A 291 3.46 -1.46 -3.92
N ARG A 292 4.03 -1.66 -5.12
CA ARG A 292 3.64 -2.77 -5.98
C ARG A 292 4.08 -4.07 -5.32
N TYR A 293 3.11 -4.93 -5.01
CA TYR A 293 3.32 -6.09 -4.15
C TYR A 293 2.76 -7.38 -4.77
N ARG A 294 3.51 -8.47 -4.75
CA ARG A 294 3.08 -9.76 -5.32
C ARG A 294 3.57 -10.94 -4.49
N ILE A 295 2.66 -11.88 -4.25
CA ILE A 295 2.91 -13.09 -3.47
C ILE A 295 2.54 -14.28 -4.32
N THR A 296 3.50 -15.18 -4.55
CA THR A 296 3.29 -16.38 -5.37
C THR A 296 3.59 -17.62 -4.54
N PRO A 297 2.56 -18.32 -4.03
CA PRO A 297 2.74 -19.63 -3.38
C PRO A 297 3.28 -20.67 -4.35
N VAL A 298 4.19 -21.51 -3.87
CA VAL A 298 4.81 -22.57 -4.66
C VAL A 298 4.51 -23.92 -4.07
N PHE A 299 3.89 -24.79 -4.87
CA PHE A 299 3.60 -26.17 -4.52
C PHE A 299 4.42 -27.10 -5.42
N ASP A 300 5.05 -28.11 -4.83
CA ASP A 300 5.68 -29.18 -5.60
C ASP A 300 4.62 -30.20 -6.05
N GLY A 301 4.37 -30.26 -7.35
CA GLY A 301 3.38 -31.18 -7.94
C GLY A 301 2.00 -31.09 -7.30
N GLU A 302 1.50 -32.22 -6.78
CA GLU A 302 0.18 -32.35 -6.16
C GLU A 302 0.16 -32.05 -4.66
N ASN A 303 1.26 -31.54 -4.10
CA ASN A 303 1.32 -31.22 -2.68
C ASN A 303 0.24 -30.22 -2.27
N LEU A 304 -0.43 -30.50 -1.15
CA LEU A 304 -1.48 -29.65 -0.59
C LEU A 304 -0.94 -28.55 0.33
N LEU A 305 0.29 -28.71 0.82
CA LEU A 305 1.02 -27.68 1.56
C LEU A 305 2.08 -27.06 0.66
N ALA A 306 2.14 -25.73 0.61
CA ALA A 306 3.14 -25.03 -0.19
C ALA A 306 4.54 -25.29 0.37
N SER A 307 5.52 -25.44 -0.50
CA SER A 307 6.95 -25.52 -0.13
C SER A 307 7.49 -24.18 0.36
N GLY A 308 6.85 -23.07 -0.06
CA GLY A 308 7.23 -21.71 0.29
C GLY A 308 6.46 -20.69 -0.56
N ILE A 309 6.89 -19.45 -0.49
CA ILE A 309 6.35 -18.36 -1.32
C ILE A 309 7.48 -17.58 -1.98
N TYR A 310 7.22 -17.03 -3.15
CA TYR A 310 7.92 -15.84 -3.61
C TYR A 310 7.20 -14.60 -3.13
N MET A 311 7.98 -13.61 -2.67
CA MET A 311 7.50 -12.33 -2.20
C MET A 311 8.25 -11.22 -2.94
N GLU A 312 7.50 -10.34 -3.60
CA GLU A 312 8.04 -9.24 -4.39
C GLU A 312 7.43 -7.92 -3.94
N GLY A 313 8.28 -6.91 -3.71
CA GLY A 313 7.88 -5.55 -3.36
C GLY A 313 8.68 -4.51 -4.14
N PHE A 314 8.03 -3.41 -4.54
CA PHE A 314 8.66 -2.28 -5.22
C PHE A 314 7.91 -0.97 -4.90
N SER A 315 8.59 0.02 -4.35
CA SER A 315 8.03 1.36 -4.13
C SER A 315 7.93 2.16 -5.43
N ILE A 316 6.75 2.70 -5.72
CA ILE A 316 6.44 3.28 -7.03
C ILE A 316 6.97 4.72 -7.16
N GLU A 317 6.72 5.57 -6.16
CA GLU A 317 6.97 7.02 -6.22
C GLU A 317 8.45 7.39 -6.25
N ASP A 318 9.30 6.60 -5.60
CA ASP A 318 10.75 6.79 -5.52
C ASP A 318 11.53 5.83 -6.41
N ASN A 319 10.82 5.11 -7.29
CA ASN A 319 11.40 4.19 -8.27
C ASN A 319 12.25 3.09 -7.62
N GLY A 320 11.68 2.41 -6.63
CA GLY A 320 12.23 1.19 -6.05
C GLY A 320 13.29 1.41 -4.99
N ALA A 321 13.24 2.52 -4.25
CA ALA A 321 14.12 2.68 -3.08
C ALA A 321 13.87 1.57 -2.03
N LEU A 322 12.61 1.16 -1.87
CA LEU A 322 12.25 -0.16 -1.34
C LEU A 322 12.04 -1.11 -2.53
N GLN A 323 12.86 -2.16 -2.62
CA GLN A 323 12.61 -3.26 -3.53
C GLN A 323 13.14 -4.57 -2.96
N PHE A 324 12.44 -5.66 -3.26
CA PHE A 324 12.93 -7.00 -2.96
C PHE A 324 12.22 -8.07 -3.79
N ASN A 325 12.92 -9.18 -4.03
CA ASN A 325 12.41 -10.39 -4.65
C ASN A 325 13.05 -11.58 -3.96
N ILE A 326 12.27 -12.27 -3.15
CA ILE A 326 12.77 -13.29 -2.24
C ILE A 326 11.93 -14.55 -2.29
N TYR A 327 12.54 -15.68 -1.95
CA TYR A 327 11.85 -16.94 -1.69
C TYR A 327 11.94 -17.29 -0.20
N ILE A 328 10.78 -17.43 0.46
CA ILE A 328 10.68 -17.80 1.88
C ILE A 328 10.19 -19.24 1.98
N PRO A 329 10.94 -20.17 2.61
CA PRO A 329 10.56 -21.57 2.73
C PRO A 329 9.49 -21.76 3.81
N ASN A 330 8.45 -22.53 3.50
CA ASN A 330 7.43 -22.92 4.46
C ASN A 330 7.94 -24.09 5.31
N ARG A 331 8.87 -23.80 6.23
CA ARG A 331 9.53 -24.79 7.09
C ARG A 331 9.39 -24.44 8.56
N GLN A 332 9.67 -25.39 9.44
CA GLN A 332 9.77 -25.16 10.87
C GLN A 332 11.03 -25.85 11.37
N PRO A 333 12.05 -25.10 11.83
CA PRO A 333 13.27 -25.71 12.35
C PRO A 333 12.95 -26.77 13.42
N GLY A 334 13.52 -27.98 13.26
CA GLY A 334 13.30 -29.11 14.16
C GLY A 334 11.98 -29.88 13.96
N VAL A 335 11.17 -29.55 12.96
CA VAL A 335 9.96 -30.31 12.60
C VAL A 335 10.07 -30.79 11.15
N THR A 336 9.91 -32.08 10.93
CA THR A 336 9.80 -32.67 9.59
C THR A 336 8.35 -32.60 9.12
N ILE A 337 8.15 -32.13 7.89
CA ILE A 337 6.84 -31.87 7.30
C ILE A 337 6.67 -32.74 6.05
N ASP A 338 5.54 -33.43 5.96
CA ASP A 338 5.05 -34.07 4.74
C ASP A 338 4.22 -33.04 3.95
N TYR A 339 4.83 -32.44 2.93
CA TYR A 339 4.17 -31.41 2.12
C TYR A 339 3.00 -31.94 1.29
N PHE A 340 2.89 -33.26 1.08
CA PHE A 340 1.80 -33.84 0.32
C PHE A 340 0.45 -33.54 0.96
N ASN A 341 0.37 -33.67 2.29
CA ASN A 341 -0.89 -33.54 3.03
C ASN A 341 -0.80 -32.65 4.29
N GLY A 342 0.39 -32.18 4.65
CA GLY A 342 0.68 -31.36 5.83
C GLY A 342 0.91 -32.11 7.14
N ALA A 343 0.96 -33.43 7.15
CA ALA A 343 1.35 -34.20 8.33
C ALA A 343 2.77 -33.85 8.78
N SER A 344 3.07 -34.00 10.06
CA SER A 344 4.35 -33.56 10.62
C SER A 344 4.83 -34.43 11.78
N THR A 345 6.16 -34.44 11.99
CA THR A 345 6.83 -35.11 13.09
C THR A 345 7.93 -34.21 13.66
N GLY A 346 8.09 -34.19 14.97
CA GLY A 346 9.01 -33.28 15.65
C GLY A 346 9.19 -33.65 17.11
N PRO A 347 9.98 -32.89 17.89
CA PRO A 347 10.18 -33.14 19.31
C PRO A 347 8.84 -32.99 20.04
N GLN A 348 8.50 -34.00 20.85
CA GLN A 348 7.21 -34.07 21.54
C GLN A 348 6.92 -32.77 22.29
N GLY A 349 5.82 -32.11 21.93
CA GLY A 349 5.29 -30.96 22.64
C GLY A 349 4.52 -31.35 23.90
N PRO A 350 4.03 -30.38 24.69
CA PRO A 350 3.06 -30.69 25.74
C PRO A 350 1.87 -31.45 25.13
N ALA A 351 1.42 -32.49 25.82
CA ALA A 351 0.40 -33.42 25.33
C ALA A 351 -0.84 -32.66 24.82
N GLN A 352 -1.50 -33.20 23.77
CA GLN A 352 -2.70 -32.62 23.16
C GLN A 352 -3.83 -32.33 24.15
N ASP A 353 -3.83 -32.96 25.34
CA ASP A 353 -4.96 -33.07 26.27
C ASP A 353 -4.74 -32.44 27.66
N GLU A 354 -3.65 -31.68 27.88
CA GLU A 354 -3.55 -30.84 29.10
C GLU A 354 -4.39 -29.55 28.91
N SER A 355 -5.56 -29.56 29.55
CA SER A 355 -6.64 -28.58 29.43
C SER A 355 -6.24 -27.14 29.83
N LEU A 356 -6.30 -26.21 28.87
CA LEU A 356 -7.22 -25.05 28.80
C LEU A 356 -7.84 -24.47 30.10
N ALA A 357 -7.09 -24.31 31.19
CA ALA A 357 -7.63 -23.73 32.44
C ALA A 357 -6.81 -22.59 33.05
N SER A 358 -6.11 -21.78 32.24
CA SER A 358 -5.58 -20.49 32.74
C SER A 358 -5.36 -19.37 31.71
N LEU A 359 -5.90 -19.46 30.48
CA LEU A 359 -5.66 -18.44 29.43
C LEU A 359 -6.92 -17.89 28.73
N GLN A 360 -8.10 -18.05 29.31
CA GLN A 360 -9.34 -17.44 28.78
C GLN A 360 -9.60 -16.00 29.26
N SER A 361 -8.56 -15.23 29.59
CA SER A 361 -8.71 -13.80 29.89
C SER A 361 -7.49 -12.99 29.43
N SER A 362 -7.27 -12.92 28.12
CA SER A 362 -6.71 -11.74 27.44
C SER A 362 -6.62 -12.01 25.93
N SER A 363 -7.76 -12.07 25.27
CA SER A 363 -7.83 -11.79 23.83
C SER A 363 -7.80 -10.26 23.67
N GLN A 364 -6.58 -9.72 23.56
CA GLN A 364 -6.28 -8.46 22.90
C GLN A 364 -5.07 -8.74 22.01
N GLU A 365 -5.29 -8.77 20.70
CA GLU A 365 -4.20 -8.64 19.73
C GLU A 365 -3.69 -7.19 19.84
N THR A 366 -2.62 -7.00 20.60
CA THR A 366 -1.85 -5.75 20.52
C THR A 366 -0.88 -5.84 19.36
N ASN A 367 -1.01 -4.88 18.45
CA ASN A 367 -0.06 -4.54 17.41
C ASN A 367 1.40 -4.48 17.91
N ALA A 368 2.26 -5.09 17.08
CA ALA A 368 3.57 -4.62 16.67
C ALA A 368 4.87 -5.04 17.41
N ILE A 369 5.85 -5.27 16.53
CA ILE A 369 7.31 -5.14 16.63
C ILE A 369 8.09 -6.41 17.02
N ALA A 370 8.79 -6.93 16.01
CA ALA A 370 9.88 -7.89 16.13
C ALA A 370 11.02 -7.30 16.97
N GLU A 371 11.45 -8.03 17.99
CA GLU A 371 12.69 -7.75 18.71
C GLU A 371 13.73 -8.87 18.47
N SER A 372 14.93 -8.40 18.12
CA SER A 372 16.23 -9.00 18.41
C SER A 372 16.37 -9.36 19.92
N PRO A 373 17.41 -10.12 20.33
CA PRO A 373 17.27 -11.25 21.23
C PRO A 373 16.91 -10.89 22.68
N ALA A 374 16.26 -11.90 23.28
CA ALA A 374 15.99 -12.10 24.70
C ALA A 374 14.88 -11.22 25.31
N ASN A 375 13.73 -11.87 25.50
CA ASN A 375 12.69 -11.47 26.45
C ASN A 375 13.25 -11.62 27.88
N SER A 376 14.05 -10.66 28.34
CA SER A 376 14.26 -10.43 29.77
C SER A 376 13.12 -9.52 30.23
N ASN A 377 12.23 -10.03 31.06
CA ASN A 377 11.14 -9.31 31.72
C ASN A 377 11.64 -8.15 32.61
N GLY A 378 12.20 -7.09 32.02
CA GLY A 378 12.80 -5.96 32.73
C GLY A 378 14.02 -6.31 33.58
N ASP A 379 14.58 -7.52 33.43
CA ASP A 379 15.76 -7.96 34.16
C ASP A 379 17.04 -7.58 33.41
N ILE A 380 17.62 -6.45 33.79
CA ILE A 380 18.88 -5.95 33.23
C ILE A 380 20.12 -6.54 33.92
N SER A 381 19.99 -7.48 34.85
CA SER A 381 21.13 -7.99 35.65
C SER A 381 22.25 -8.63 34.82
N ALA A 382 21.94 -9.15 33.63
CA ALA A 382 22.92 -9.69 32.69
C ALA A 382 23.65 -8.62 31.86
N ILE A 383 23.14 -7.38 31.83
CA ILE A 383 23.63 -6.29 30.98
C ILE A 383 24.24 -5.17 31.84
N ASP A 384 23.57 -4.79 32.93
CA ASP A 384 24.04 -3.81 33.93
C ASP A 384 25.16 -4.42 34.78
N SER A 385 26.36 -4.42 34.21
CA SER A 385 27.56 -4.98 34.83
C SER A 385 27.98 -4.20 36.09
N ASN A 386 27.61 -2.93 36.17
CA ASN A 386 27.99 -2.04 37.26
C ASN A 386 26.92 -1.96 38.38
N HIS A 387 25.76 -2.58 38.18
CA HIS A 387 24.65 -2.74 39.12
C HIS A 387 24.08 -1.40 39.62
N ASN A 388 24.07 -0.36 38.79
CA ASN A 388 23.51 0.96 39.14
C ASN A 388 22.03 1.13 38.73
N GLY A 389 21.42 0.11 38.12
CA GLY A 389 20.04 0.14 37.66
C GLY A 389 19.84 0.85 36.31
N GLN A 390 20.91 1.21 35.60
CA GLN A 390 20.89 1.83 34.28
C GLN A 390 21.92 1.17 33.35
N VAL A 391 21.52 0.94 32.10
CA VAL A 391 22.36 0.35 31.07
C VAL A 391 22.99 1.45 30.21
N SER A 392 24.32 1.49 30.16
CA SER A 392 25.03 2.37 29.25
C SER A 392 25.04 1.83 27.81
N ILE A 393 25.23 2.70 26.82
CA ILE A 393 25.42 2.31 25.40
C ILE A 393 26.53 1.26 25.26
N LYS A 394 27.58 1.36 26.08
CA LYS A 394 28.70 0.42 26.07
C LYS A 394 28.29 -0.97 26.55
N GLU A 395 27.49 -1.06 27.61
CA GLU A 395 26.96 -2.32 28.13
C GLU A 395 25.97 -2.97 27.16
N ALA A 396 25.08 -2.18 26.55
CA ALA A 396 24.17 -2.64 25.51
C ALA A 396 24.92 -3.20 24.28
N LYS A 397 25.93 -2.47 23.76
CA LYS A 397 26.78 -2.97 22.65
C LYS A 397 27.55 -4.24 23.02
N ALA A 398 28.06 -4.32 24.26
CA ALA A 398 28.77 -5.51 24.74
C ALA A 398 27.86 -6.74 24.86
N ALA A 399 26.57 -6.52 25.16
CA ALA A 399 25.54 -7.56 25.17
C ALA A 399 25.01 -7.92 23.77
N GLY A 400 25.55 -7.32 22.70
CA GLY A 400 25.22 -7.64 21.31
C GLY A 400 24.06 -6.85 20.71
N TYR A 401 23.56 -5.82 21.39
CA TYR A 401 22.51 -4.95 20.84
C TYR A 401 23.09 -3.99 19.80
N SER A 402 22.38 -3.85 18.69
CA SER A 402 22.66 -2.86 17.65
C SER A 402 22.08 -1.50 18.05
N MET A 403 22.73 -0.42 17.60
CA MET A 403 22.28 0.97 17.82
C MET A 403 21.79 1.60 16.51
N PRO A 404 20.89 2.60 16.55
CA PRO A 404 20.27 3.17 17.76
C PRO A 404 19.19 2.26 18.36
N ILE A 405 19.00 2.34 19.67
CA ILE A 405 17.90 1.68 20.39
C ILE A 405 16.74 2.67 20.50
N ASP A 406 15.58 2.32 19.94
CA ASP A 406 14.42 3.21 19.96
C ASP A 406 13.54 3.05 21.22
N SER A 407 12.70 4.06 21.47
CA SER A 407 11.82 4.17 22.65
C SER A 407 10.84 3.01 22.87
N ARG A 408 10.65 2.15 21.86
CA ARG A 408 9.80 0.97 21.91
C ARG A 408 10.57 -0.29 22.28
N HIS A 409 11.91 -0.26 22.25
CA HIS A 409 12.76 -1.37 22.63
C HIS A 409 12.75 -1.57 24.15
N TRP A 410 12.64 -2.82 24.63
CA TRP A 410 12.48 -3.12 26.07
C TRP A 410 13.63 -2.59 26.94
N LEU A 411 14.84 -2.47 26.37
CA LEU A 411 16.04 -1.96 27.05
C LEU A 411 16.01 -0.43 27.23
N TYR A 412 15.25 0.30 26.42
CA TYR A 412 15.24 1.76 26.37
C TYR A 412 14.93 2.45 27.71
N PRO A 413 13.93 2.01 28.52
CA PRO A 413 13.62 2.64 29.80
C PRO A 413 14.77 2.60 30.82
N PHE A 414 15.76 1.74 30.60
CA PHE A 414 16.93 1.59 31.45
C PHE A 414 18.15 2.34 30.91
N MET A 415 18.04 3.00 29.75
CA MET A 415 19.12 3.76 29.14
C MET A 415 18.86 5.27 29.23
N THR A 416 19.92 6.07 29.14
CA THR A 416 19.80 7.54 29.14
C THR A 416 19.64 8.07 27.72
N ASP A 417 18.46 8.59 27.41
CA ASP A 417 18.20 9.48 26.27
C ASP A 417 18.59 10.92 26.66
N GLY A 418 19.61 11.45 25.99
CA GLY A 418 20.22 12.73 26.34
C GLY A 418 19.51 13.95 25.76
N ASP A 419 18.83 13.80 24.63
CA ASP A 419 18.18 14.86 23.87
C ASP A 419 16.66 14.68 23.72
N GLY A 420 16.11 13.56 24.17
CA GLY A 420 14.68 13.35 24.34
C GLY A 420 13.95 12.99 23.05
N ASP A 421 14.66 12.50 22.04
CA ASP A 421 14.14 12.25 20.70
C ASP A 421 13.53 10.86 20.54
N GLY A 422 13.68 9.99 21.55
CA GLY A 422 13.18 8.63 21.50
C GLY A 422 14.19 7.60 20.99
N LEU A 423 15.47 7.96 20.85
CA LEU A 423 16.55 7.10 20.38
C LEU A 423 17.75 7.17 21.34
N VAL A 424 18.43 6.04 21.53
CA VAL A 424 19.67 5.99 22.34
C VAL A 424 20.80 5.39 21.51
N GLY A 425 21.90 6.13 21.40
CA GLY A 425 23.14 5.64 20.77
C GLY A 425 23.35 6.01 19.31
N GLU A 426 22.76 7.13 18.86
CA GLU A 426 23.06 7.79 17.59
C GLU A 426 24.54 8.19 17.42
#